data_AF-A1E123-F1
#
_entry.id   AF-A1E123-F1
#
_cell.length_a   1.000
_cell.length_b   1.000
_cell.length_c   1.000
_cell.angle_alpha   90.00
_cell.angle_beta   90.00
_cell.angle_gamma   90.00
#
_symmetry.space_group_name_H-M   'P 1'
#
loop_
_entity.id
_entity.type
_entity.pdbx_description
1 polymer ?
#
loop_
_entity_poly.entity_id
_entity_poly.type
_entity_poly.pdbx_seq_one_letter_code
_entity_poly.pdbx_strand_id
1 'polypeptide(L)'
;PQVSLLQKDPSSPVLCHVSVFYPSDITITWMKNGQELYKNVKVGKLLPNEDGTFQKTVTLQTEPDEWRKNEFSCVVKHQNKTIRKTEDDIIT
;
A
#
# COMPACT_ATOMS: atom_id res chain seq x y z
N PRO A 1 1.77 -0.85 -12.53
CA PRO A 1 2.41 -0.76 -11.20
C PRO A 1 2.81 -2.13 -10.67
N GLN A 2 4.04 -2.24 -10.18
CA GLN A 2 4.42 -3.32 -9.27
C GLN A 2 4.05 -2.91 -7.85
N VAL A 3 3.47 -3.84 -7.08
CA VAL A 3 2.95 -3.57 -5.74
C VAL A 3 3.49 -4.62 -4.77
N SER A 4 4.13 -4.15 -3.71
CA SER A 4 4.67 -4.97 -2.63
C SER A 4 4.15 -4.47 -1.28
N LEU A 5 3.73 -5.38 -0.42
CA LEU A 5 3.49 -5.11 0.99
C LEU A 5 4.73 -5.51 1.77
N LEU A 6 5.31 -4.56 2.50
CA LEU A 6 6.55 -4.73 3.23
C LEU A 6 6.29 -4.50 4.72
N GLN A 7 6.75 -5.41 5.57
CA GLN A 7 6.65 -5.26 7.02
C GLN A 7 7.91 -5.84 7.67
N LYS A 8 8.59 -5.08 8.52
CA LYS A 8 9.85 -5.54 9.14
C LYS A 8 9.64 -6.62 10.20
N ASP A 9 8.58 -6.50 10.99
CA ASP A 9 8.21 -7.39 12.09
C ASP A 9 6.70 -7.25 12.35
N PRO A 10 6.02 -8.21 13.00
CA PRO A 10 4.56 -8.18 13.19
C PRO A 10 4.01 -6.97 13.95
N SER A 11 4.87 -6.20 14.63
CA SER A 11 4.51 -4.95 15.31
C SER A 11 4.86 -3.68 14.53
N SER A 12 5.63 -3.81 13.45
CA SER A 12 5.99 -2.70 12.59
C SER A 12 4.82 -2.29 11.69
N PRO A 13 4.74 -1.00 11.31
CA PRO A 13 3.81 -0.53 10.30
C PRO A 13 3.96 -1.29 8.98
N VAL A 14 2.85 -1.47 8.27
CA VAL A 14 2.84 -2.13 6.96
C VAL A 14 2.97 -1.07 5.87
N LEU A 15 3.97 -1.22 5.01
CA LEU A 15 4.26 -0.32 3.90
C LEU A 15 3.74 -0.90 2.59
N CYS A 16 2.81 -0.22 1.95
CA CYS A 16 2.46 -0.50 0.55
C CYS A 16 3.38 0.29 -0.37
N HIS A 17 4.34 -0.38 -1.00
CA HIS A 17 5.23 0.22 -1.99
C HIS A 17 4.71 -0.07 -3.39
N VAL A 18 4.52 1.00 -4.15
CA VAL A 18 4.07 0.94 -5.53
C VAL A 18 5.15 1.55 -6.40
N SER A 19 5.68 0.77 -7.35
CA SER A 19 6.77 1.17 -8.24
C SER A 19 6.41 0.88 -9.71
N VAL A 20 7.25 1.37 -10.61
CA VAL A 20 7.17 1.11 -12.06
C VAL A 20 5.76 1.37 -12.61
N PHE A 21 5.27 2.61 -12.42
CA PHE A 21 4.00 3.05 -12.95
C PHE A 21 4.11 4.37 -13.72
N TYR A 22 3.30 4.48 -14.78
CA TYR A 22 3.19 5.66 -15.62
C TYR A 22 1.81 5.67 -16.30
N PRO A 23 1.07 6.80 -16.37
CA PRO A 23 1.43 8.14 -15.90
C PRO A 23 1.42 8.25 -14.37
N SER A 24 1.79 9.42 -13.84
CA SER A 24 1.91 9.70 -12.40
C SER A 24 0.59 9.67 -11.63
N ASP A 25 -0.54 9.83 -12.32
CA ASP A 25 -1.86 9.78 -11.69
C ASP A 25 -2.21 8.37 -11.21
N ILE A 26 -2.36 8.21 -9.89
CA ILE A 26 -2.56 6.93 -9.22
C ILE A 26 -3.29 7.12 -7.89
N THR A 27 -4.18 6.18 -7.57
CA THR A 27 -4.88 6.12 -6.29
C THR A 27 -4.41 4.89 -5.52
N ILE A 28 -3.96 5.08 -4.29
CA ILE A 28 -3.50 4.02 -3.39
C ILE A 28 -4.26 4.18 -2.08
N THR A 29 -5.07 3.19 -1.73
CA THR A 29 -5.98 3.25 -0.58
C THR A 29 -5.78 2.02 0.30
N TRP A 30 -5.74 2.23 1.61
CA TRP A 30 -5.86 1.13 2.56
C TRP A 30 -7.34 0.81 2.78
N MET A 31 -7.65 -0.48 2.83
CA MET A 31 -8.98 -0.98 3.14
C MET A 31 -8.94 -1.71 4.48
N LYS A 32 -9.99 -1.54 5.29
CA LYS A 32 -10.26 -2.34 6.49
C LYS A 32 -11.63 -2.97 6.35
N ASN A 33 -11.70 -4.31 6.31
CA ASN A 33 -12.93 -5.07 6.13
C ASN A 33 -13.76 -4.57 4.93
N GLY A 34 -13.08 -4.29 3.81
CA GLY A 34 -13.72 -3.78 2.59
C GLY A 34 -14.08 -2.30 2.57
N GLN A 35 -13.85 -1.54 3.64
CA GLN A 35 -14.10 -0.08 3.69
C GLN A 35 -12.80 0.72 3.60
N GLU A 36 -12.84 1.87 2.95
CA GLU A 36 -11.67 2.75 2.83
C GLU A 36 -11.24 3.27 4.20
N LEU A 37 -9.95 3.14 4.48
CA LEU A 37 -9.32 3.56 5.73
C LEU A 37 -8.37 4.72 5.47
N TYR A 38 -8.63 5.82 6.15
CA TYR A 38 -7.80 7.03 6.12
C TYR A 38 -7.06 7.25 7.44
N LYS A 39 -7.53 6.66 8.54
CA LYS A 39 -6.94 6.81 9.87
C LYS A 39 -5.61 6.05 9.94
N ASN A 40 -4.61 6.68 10.56
CA ASN A 40 -3.25 6.13 10.74
C ASN A 40 -2.53 5.75 9.44
N VAL A 41 -2.98 6.32 8.31
CA VAL A 41 -2.34 6.17 7.01
C VAL A 41 -1.40 7.34 6.77
N LYS A 42 -0.15 7.03 6.41
CA LYS A 42 0.87 8.00 6.00
C LYS A 42 1.14 7.84 4.52
N VAL A 43 0.81 8.88 3.75
CA VAL A 43 1.05 8.91 2.29
C VAL A 43 2.44 9.49 2.03
N GLY A 44 3.30 8.71 1.39
CA GLY A 44 4.61 9.13 0.94
C GLY A 44 4.56 10.06 -0.28
N LYS A 45 5.67 10.74 -0.55
CA LYS A 45 5.84 11.57 -1.74
C LYS A 45 5.82 10.71 -3.00
N LEU A 46 5.32 11.28 -4.09
CA LEU A 46 5.54 10.73 -5.43
C LEU A 46 7.00 11.00 -5.81
N LEU A 47 7.75 9.97 -6.17
CA LEU A 47 9.15 10.08 -6.58
C LEU A 47 9.29 9.58 -8.03
N PRO A 48 10.07 10.28 -8.88
CA PRO A 48 10.43 9.77 -10.20
C PRO A 48 11.51 8.68 -10.09
N ASN A 49 11.50 7.75 -11.03
CA ASN A 49 12.56 6.76 -11.25
C ASN A 49 13.42 7.17 -12.45
N GLU A 50 14.63 6.62 -12.56
CA GLU A 50 15.56 6.93 -13.66
C GLU A 50 15.05 6.48 -15.04
N ASP A 51 14.18 5.47 -15.07
CA ASP A 51 13.56 4.93 -16.29
C ASP A 51 12.35 5.75 -16.77
N GLY A 52 12.04 6.87 -16.12
CA GLY A 52 10.90 7.73 -16.45
C GLY A 52 9.56 7.27 -15.86
N THR A 53 9.54 6.19 -15.08
CA THR A 53 8.36 5.78 -14.29
C THR A 53 8.33 6.46 -12.92
N PHE A 54 7.30 6.21 -12.13
CA PHE A 54 7.16 6.75 -10.78
C PHE A 54 7.10 5.66 -9.72
N GLN A 55 7.35 6.07 -8.48
CA GLN A 55 7.11 5.28 -7.29
C GLN A 55 6.42 6.10 -6.20
N LYS A 56 5.65 5.42 -5.35
CA LYS A 56 4.95 6.03 -4.22
C LYS A 56 4.74 4.98 -3.12
N THR A 57 4.72 5.44 -1.88
CA THR A 57 4.46 4.59 -0.71
C THR A 57 3.24 5.05 0.05
N VAL A 58 2.51 4.11 0.65
CA VAL A 58 1.44 4.39 1.62
C VAL A 58 1.58 3.44 2.80
N THR A 59 1.91 3.98 3.97
CA THR A 59 2.14 3.20 5.20
C THR A 59 0.90 3.21 6.06
N LEU A 60 0.50 2.05 6.59
CA LEU A 60 -0.52 1.93 7.61
C LEU A 60 0.12 1.62 8.96
N GLN A 61 -0.16 2.46 9.96
CA GLN A 61 0.20 2.20 11.35
C GLN A 61 -1.03 1.62 12.06
N THR A 62 -0.93 0.38 12.54
CA THR A 62 -2.00 -0.25 13.33
C THR A 62 -1.39 -1.07 14.44
N GLU A 63 -2.16 -1.28 15.50
CA GLU A 63 -1.78 -2.17 16.58
C GLU A 63 -1.80 -3.63 16.09
N PRO A 64 -0.87 -4.49 16.54
CA PRO A 64 -0.80 -5.89 16.10
C PRO A 64 -2.13 -6.65 16.26
N ASP A 65 -2.84 -6.39 17.37
CA ASP A 65 -4.13 -7.00 17.66
C ASP A 65 -5.24 -6.48 16.74
N GLU A 66 -5.16 -5.23 16.30
CA GLU A 66 -6.12 -4.69 15.35
C GLU A 66 -5.87 -5.32 13.97
N TRP A 67 -4.61 -5.45 13.53
CA TRP A 67 -4.24 -6.14 12.30
C TRP A 67 -4.81 -7.56 12.25
N ARG A 68 -4.59 -8.37 13.29
CA ARG A 68 -5.04 -9.78 13.33
C ARG A 68 -6.56 -9.98 13.36
N LYS A 69 -7.31 -8.97 13.81
CA LYS A 69 -8.78 -9.06 13.98
C LYS A 69 -9.55 -8.55 12.77
N ASN A 70 -8.88 -7.93 11.80
CA ASN A 70 -9.53 -7.29 10.67
C ASN A 70 -8.79 -7.62 9.38
N GLU A 71 -9.51 -7.66 8.28
CA GLU A 71 -8.92 -7.84 6.97
C GLU A 71 -8.41 -6.50 6.45
N PHE A 72 -7.08 -6.36 6.41
CA PHE A 72 -6.43 -5.20 5.81
C PHE A 72 -5.93 -5.50 4.41
N SER A 73 -6.09 -4.54 3.51
CA SER A 73 -5.50 -4.64 2.17
C SER A 73 -5.12 -3.28 1.59
N CYS A 74 -4.05 -3.27 0.82
CA CYS A 74 -3.69 -2.13 -0.01
C CYS A 74 -4.32 -2.30 -1.39
N VAL A 75 -5.10 -1.32 -1.82
CA VAL A 75 -5.74 -1.29 -3.15
C VAL A 75 -5.13 -0.17 -3.96
N VAL A 76 -4.57 -0.53 -5.11
CA VAL A 76 -3.93 0.37 -6.06
C VAL A 76 -4.80 0.44 -7.32
N LYS A 77 -5.35 1.61 -7.60
CA LYS A 77 -6.06 1.90 -8.85
C LYS A 77 -5.15 2.76 -9.72
N HIS A 78 -4.82 2.25 -10.90
CA HIS A 78 -3.97 2.94 -11.86
C HIS A 78 -4.54 2.74 -13.25
N GLN A 79 -5.00 3.82 -13.87
CA GLN A 79 -5.78 3.77 -15.11
C GLN A 79 -6.98 2.81 -14.95
N ASN A 80 -7.15 1.84 -15.86
CA ASN A 80 -8.23 0.86 -15.83
C ASN A 80 -7.86 -0.44 -15.08
N LYS A 81 -6.77 -0.43 -14.30
CA LYS A 81 -6.30 -1.60 -13.55
C LYS A 81 -6.44 -1.38 -12.05
N THR A 82 -6.90 -2.42 -11.35
CA THR A 82 -6.97 -2.46 -9.89
C THR A 82 -6.13 -3.64 -9.40
N ILE A 83 -5.21 -3.38 -8.48
CA ILE A 83 -4.37 -4.39 -7.84
C ILE A 83 -4.68 -4.34 -6.34
N ARG A 84 -4.91 -5.51 -5.73
CA ARG A 84 -5.13 -5.65 -4.29
C ARG A 84 -4.03 -6.53 -3.71
N LYS A 85 -3.50 -6.14 -2.56
CA LYS A 85 -2.55 -6.92 -1.75
C LYS A 85 -3.06 -7.07 -0.32
N THR A 86 -2.99 -8.26 0.24
CA THR A 86 -3.49 -8.63 1.57
C THR A 86 -2.35 -9.09 2.48
N GLU A 87 -2.67 -9.51 3.70
CA GLU A 87 -1.69 -10.04 4.65
C GLU A 87 -0.86 -11.22 4.11
N ASP A 88 -1.46 -12.07 3.27
CA ASP A 88 -0.78 -13.20 2.63
C ASP A 88 0.33 -12.77 1.65
N ASP A 89 0.30 -11.51 1.19
CA ASP A 89 1.28 -10.94 0.28
C ASP A 89 2.42 -10.19 0.99
N ILE A 90 2.43 -10.14 2.34
CA ILE A 90 3.46 -9.42 3.08
C ILE A 90 4.81 -10.10 2.91
N ILE A 91 5.79 -9.30 2.49
CA ILE A 91 7.21 -9.67 2.42
C ILE A 91 7.88 -9.10 3.68
N THR A 92 8.50 -9.99 4.45
CA THR A 92 9.20 -9.68 5.71
C THR A 92 10.71 -9.52 5.51
#